data_AF-A0A136L714-F1
#
_entry.id   AF-A0A136L714-F1
#
_cell.length_a   1.000
_cell.length_b   1.000
_cell.length_c   1.000
_cell.angle_alpha   90.00
_cell.angle_beta   90.00
_cell.angle_gamma   90.00
#
_symmetry.space_group_name_H-M   'P 1'
#
loop_
_entity.id
_entity.type
_entity.pdbx_description
1 polymer ?
#
loop_
_entity_poly.entity_id
_entity_poly.type
_entity_poly.pdbx_seq_one_letter_code
_entity_poly.pdbx_strand_id
1 'polypeptide(L)'
;MPQSTQVQRQQTPSPQQNTHHAPSEEFMSEGMNADRAVNVLQQSKTVDNKPVQRRAAMGLGSIIGNRALQRILMPGIQREGPDEAGPGEATATADDAMPADMAAFLARGVMPSADGLNVTPTGLGGFNAKFDGNSRELQITLNVGIIFPDGLKIDPTTNVVTVDGAGLDASDPSEQRTITQLQNGANRIMTDVAAADRAGIVNSQWRWSGEQDSWMQSYAQSVKDAWGAKHFFVSQDWPQLFSSVRVAANVHAGKQDGDHCKAKIVKTPPGGIGAFVQSGNRRNATDSEMIMSSSALGPRHDNLLRWELYFAHDSSDIASASSQPGGAGTDGPTFLKQFINTFNAAPGNAGQPIQLIGRASSVGDADYNQSLSERRSAAVEQFLQTNGLTGSVNRTQDSGEGETGATDDHDASRRVDLIIGSGAAQNVAMHETGHLLGLDDEYSTIDNQNNTLPADQRGFISGTGNAIGATIEHTDIDANGLADAPIDGAVAENNDNIMSLGDTVRPQHYSTFHSALETVTGRNWRYGGEGDPPTHIPGTPTPDGGVIV
;
A
#
# COMPACT_ATOMS: atom_id res chain seq x y z
N MET A 1 -10.41 -22.10 74.25
CA MET A 1 -9.05 -21.74 73.81
C MET A 1 -9.16 -20.96 72.51
N PRO A 2 -9.00 -19.64 72.54
CA PRO A 2 -8.65 -18.82 71.39
C PRO A 2 -7.21 -18.29 71.55
N GLN A 3 -6.45 -18.18 70.46
CA GLN A 3 -5.20 -17.41 70.46
C GLN A 3 -5.37 -16.09 69.74
N SER A 4 -4.73 -15.10 70.35
CA SER A 4 -4.91 -13.67 70.24
C SER A 4 -4.28 -13.09 68.98
N THR A 5 -4.99 -12.11 68.44
CA THR A 5 -4.57 -11.08 67.50
C THR A 5 -3.31 -10.36 67.99
N GLN A 6 -2.32 -10.17 67.12
CA GLN A 6 -1.30 -9.13 67.27
C GLN A 6 -1.26 -8.26 66.02
N VAL A 7 -1.51 -6.98 66.24
CA VAL A 7 -1.51 -5.87 65.30
C VAL A 7 -0.06 -5.43 65.10
N GLN A 8 0.44 -5.42 63.86
CA GLN A 8 1.66 -4.71 63.51
C GLN A 8 1.34 -3.68 62.43
N ARG A 9 1.32 -2.41 62.84
CA ARG A 9 1.22 -1.25 61.96
C ARG A 9 2.51 -1.15 61.14
N GLN A 10 2.42 -1.40 59.84
CA GLN A 10 3.42 -0.91 58.89
C GLN A 10 3.00 0.49 58.44
N GLN A 11 3.86 1.47 58.69
CA GLN A 11 3.77 2.82 58.18
C GLN A 11 4.11 2.79 56.70
N THR A 12 3.16 3.15 55.84
CA THR A 12 3.40 3.46 54.43
C THR A 12 4.06 4.83 54.32
N PRO A 13 5.19 4.97 53.59
CA PRO A 13 5.74 6.27 53.26
C PRO A 13 4.91 6.92 52.15
N SER A 14 4.55 8.18 52.37
CA SER A 14 3.87 9.05 51.41
C SER A 14 4.69 9.20 50.10
N PRO A 15 4.07 9.13 48.91
CA PRO A 15 4.76 9.50 47.67
C PRO A 15 4.91 11.02 47.62
N GLN A 16 6.14 11.50 47.67
CA GLN A 16 6.47 12.87 47.27
C GLN A 16 6.17 13.02 45.77
N GLN A 17 5.31 13.97 45.43
CA GLN A 17 5.10 14.46 44.08
C GLN A 17 6.41 15.04 43.54
N ASN A 18 7.05 14.33 42.62
CA ASN A 18 8.15 14.86 41.81
C ASN A 18 7.55 15.26 40.46
N THR A 19 7.20 16.54 40.33
CA THR A 19 6.78 17.14 39.06
C THR A 19 8.02 17.42 38.20
N HIS A 20 8.46 16.42 37.43
CA HIS A 20 9.23 16.66 36.23
C HIS A 20 8.29 16.47 35.04
N HIS A 21 7.84 17.59 34.45
CA HIS A 21 7.23 17.58 33.12
C HIS A 21 8.24 17.02 32.12
N ALA A 22 8.08 15.77 31.74
CA ALA A 22 8.63 15.27 30.48
C ALA A 22 7.87 15.97 29.33
N PRO A 23 8.55 16.44 28.28
CA PRO A 23 7.87 16.93 27.09
C PRO A 23 7.08 15.78 26.46
N SER A 24 5.86 16.08 26.00
CA SER A 24 4.88 15.16 25.44
C SER A 24 5.45 14.27 24.31
N GLU A 25 5.04 12.99 24.31
CA GLU A 25 5.35 11.97 23.28
C GLU A 25 4.71 12.24 21.91
N GLU A 26 3.96 13.34 21.77
CA GLU A 26 3.38 13.85 20.53
C GLU A 26 4.43 14.19 19.45
N PHE A 27 5.72 14.16 19.80
CA PHE A 27 6.86 14.38 18.90
C PHE A 27 7.42 13.11 18.21
N MET A 28 6.90 11.91 18.51
CA MET A 28 7.62 10.65 18.19
C MET A 28 6.99 9.73 17.12
N SER A 29 5.77 10.00 16.61
CA SER A 29 5.07 9.08 15.69
C SER A 29 4.92 9.57 14.23
N GLU A 30 5.14 10.85 13.95
CA GLU A 30 5.15 11.37 12.58
C GLU A 30 6.58 11.40 12.04
N GLY A 31 6.81 10.83 10.84
CA GLY A 31 8.08 10.96 10.14
C GLY A 31 8.50 12.43 10.06
N MET A 32 9.69 12.75 10.57
CA MET A 32 10.21 14.12 10.58
C MET A 32 10.54 14.53 9.13
N ASN A 33 9.69 15.35 8.51
CA ASN A 33 9.97 15.87 7.17
C ASN A 33 11.20 16.81 7.18
N ALA A 34 11.81 17.02 6.00
CA ALA A 34 13.03 17.81 5.86
C ALA A 34 12.90 19.23 6.44
N ASP A 35 11.77 19.91 6.22
CA ASP A 35 11.51 21.26 6.73
C ASP A 35 11.47 21.32 8.27
N ARG A 36 10.85 20.33 8.92
CA ARG A 36 10.75 20.24 10.38
C ARG A 36 12.11 19.87 10.96
N ALA A 37 12.88 19.01 10.31
CA ALA A 37 14.25 18.67 10.70
C ALA A 37 15.19 19.89 10.60
N VAL A 38 15.10 20.69 9.54
CA VAL A 38 15.86 21.95 9.40
C VAL A 38 15.47 22.95 10.49
N ASN A 39 14.17 23.12 10.75
CA ASN A 39 13.70 24.00 11.84
C ASN A 39 14.23 23.56 13.21
N VAL A 40 14.23 22.25 13.50
CA VAL A 40 14.80 21.69 14.74
C VAL A 40 16.30 21.95 14.86
N LEU A 41 17.04 21.93 13.73
CA LEU A 41 18.47 22.22 13.70
C LEU A 41 18.78 23.73 13.85
N GLN A 42 17.92 24.60 13.31
CA GLN A 42 18.07 26.06 13.39
C GLN A 42 17.59 26.64 14.74
N GLN A 43 16.62 25.99 15.38
CA GLN A 43 16.08 26.40 16.68
C GLN A 43 16.92 25.86 17.84
N SER A 44 18.11 26.40 18.13
CA SER A 44 18.71 26.25 19.47
C SER A 44 19.90 27.17 19.78
N LYS A 45 19.69 28.04 20.78
CA LYS A 45 20.74 28.48 21.72
C LYS A 45 20.53 27.85 23.12
N THR A 46 19.67 26.84 23.26
CA THR A 46 19.29 26.25 24.56
C THR A 46 19.76 24.79 24.68
N VAL A 47 20.29 24.45 25.86
CA VAL A 47 21.32 23.41 26.05
C VAL A 47 20.80 21.96 25.99
N ASP A 48 19.48 21.71 25.94
CA ASP A 48 18.90 20.37 26.18
C ASP A 48 18.33 19.61 24.95
N ASN A 49 18.42 20.12 23.71
CA ASN A 49 17.83 19.44 22.53
C ASN A 49 18.77 18.50 21.74
N LYS A 50 19.93 18.13 22.29
CA LYS A 50 20.98 17.38 21.57
C LYS A 50 20.52 16.04 20.94
N PRO A 51 19.69 15.19 21.59
CA PRO A 51 19.25 13.93 21.00
C PRO A 51 18.30 14.10 19.80
N VAL A 52 17.45 15.12 19.84
CA VAL A 52 16.50 15.44 18.76
C VAL A 52 17.25 16.06 17.59
N GLN A 53 18.20 16.96 17.85
CA GLN A 53 19.09 17.52 16.83
C GLN A 53 19.98 16.47 16.18
N ARG A 54 20.47 15.48 16.94
CA ARG A 54 21.25 14.39 16.38
C ARG A 54 20.42 13.53 15.43
N ARG A 55 19.16 13.23 15.79
CA ARG A 55 18.23 12.50 14.91
C ARG A 55 17.81 13.33 13.69
N ALA A 56 17.52 14.62 13.86
CA ALA A 56 17.25 15.54 12.76
C ALA A 56 18.45 15.63 11.82
N ALA A 57 19.68 15.76 12.35
CA ALA A 57 20.90 15.79 11.54
C ALA A 57 21.15 14.45 10.83
N MET A 58 20.89 13.30 11.45
CA MET A 58 21.04 12.00 10.79
C MET A 58 20.00 11.79 9.69
N GLY A 59 18.73 12.14 9.94
CA GLY A 59 17.66 12.06 8.94
C GLY A 59 17.85 13.06 7.80
N LEU A 60 18.29 14.28 8.09
CA LEU A 60 18.61 15.25 7.05
C LEU A 60 19.88 14.82 6.29
N GLY A 61 20.90 14.31 6.98
CA GLY A 61 22.15 13.86 6.38
C GLY A 61 22.01 12.71 5.40
N SER A 62 21.07 11.79 5.63
CA SER A 62 20.75 10.74 4.64
C SER A 62 20.07 11.30 3.40
N ILE A 63 19.21 12.32 3.57
CA ILE A 63 18.45 12.98 2.49
C ILE A 63 19.34 13.91 1.65
N ILE A 64 20.02 14.88 2.28
CA ILE A 64 20.75 15.96 1.56
C ILE A 64 22.26 15.70 1.47
N GLY A 65 22.75 14.63 2.08
CA GLY A 65 24.16 14.29 2.16
C GLY A 65 24.92 15.05 3.25
N ASN A 66 25.94 14.41 3.82
CA ASN A 66 26.72 14.94 4.95
C ASN A 66 27.39 16.30 4.68
N ARG A 67 27.72 16.60 3.42
CA ARG A 67 28.37 17.87 3.04
C ARG A 67 27.40 19.06 3.07
N ALA A 68 26.16 18.86 2.64
CA ALA A 68 25.12 19.90 2.72
C ALA A 68 24.68 20.10 4.18
N LEU A 69 24.54 19.01 4.93
CA LEU A 69 24.28 19.06 6.38
C LEU A 69 25.39 19.82 7.14
N GLN A 70 26.67 19.61 6.80
CA GLN A 70 27.78 20.34 7.42
C GLN A 70 27.67 21.86 7.18
N ARG A 71 27.18 22.32 6.03
CA ARG A 71 26.95 23.75 5.76
C ARG A 71 25.82 24.31 6.63
N ILE A 72 24.74 23.55 6.82
CA ILE A 72 23.62 23.93 7.70
C ILE A 72 24.07 24.00 9.17
N LEU A 73 24.94 23.08 9.60
CA LEU A 73 25.43 23.01 10.97
C LEU A 73 26.56 24.01 11.29
N MET A 74 27.24 24.55 10.28
CA MET A 74 28.36 25.48 10.45
C MET A 74 28.19 26.80 9.68
N PRO A 75 27.12 27.58 9.92
CA PRO A 75 26.84 28.81 9.16
C PRO A 75 27.83 29.98 9.44
N GLY A 76 28.91 29.77 10.21
CA GLY A 76 29.74 30.85 10.75
C GLY A 76 31.25 30.75 10.52
N ILE A 77 31.77 29.73 9.83
CA ILE A 77 33.21 29.68 9.49
C ILE A 77 33.42 30.39 8.15
N GLN A 78 33.04 31.66 8.08
CA GLN A 78 33.67 32.59 7.15
C GLN A 78 35.03 32.94 7.72
N ARG A 79 36.08 32.82 6.90
CA ARG A 79 37.44 33.25 7.22
C ARG A 79 37.40 34.72 7.67
N GLU A 80 37.64 34.98 8.95
CA GLU A 80 38.08 36.28 9.44
C GLU A 80 39.48 36.55 8.86
N GLY A 81 39.52 37.20 7.69
CA GLY A 81 40.68 37.90 7.18
C GLY A 81 40.41 39.40 7.28
N PRO A 82 41.39 40.23 7.67
CA PRO A 82 41.17 41.63 8.00
C PRO A 82 40.81 42.46 6.76
N ASP A 83 39.92 43.41 6.99
CA ASP A 83 39.34 44.37 6.06
C ASP A 83 40.38 45.11 5.19
N GLU A 84 40.27 44.96 3.87
CA GLU A 84 40.50 46.07 2.94
C GLU A 84 39.48 46.03 1.81
N ALA A 85 38.70 47.11 1.74
CA ALA A 85 37.61 47.32 0.82
C ALA A 85 38.09 47.59 -0.61
N GLY A 86 37.55 46.82 -1.55
CA GLY A 86 37.41 47.19 -2.96
C GLY A 86 36.04 46.73 -3.45
N PRO A 87 35.37 47.44 -4.38
CA PRO A 87 34.15 46.96 -5.02
C PRO A 87 34.55 45.88 -6.03
N GLY A 88 34.92 44.71 -5.51
CA GLY A 88 35.16 43.52 -6.29
C GLY A 88 33.82 42.93 -6.68
N GLU A 89 33.62 42.74 -7.99
CA GLU A 89 32.58 41.88 -8.54
C GLU A 89 32.42 40.65 -7.66
N ALA A 90 31.19 40.38 -7.23
CA ALA A 90 30.82 39.10 -6.66
C ALA A 90 31.07 38.05 -7.76
N THR A 91 32.29 37.54 -7.82
CA THR A 91 32.60 36.35 -8.59
C THR A 91 31.77 35.26 -7.98
N ALA A 92 30.65 34.93 -8.63
CA ALA A 92 29.92 33.70 -8.39
C ALA A 92 30.97 32.60 -8.32
N THR A 93 31.19 32.06 -7.13
CA THR A 93 32.20 31.04 -6.91
C THR A 93 31.88 29.90 -7.85
N ALA A 94 32.85 29.51 -8.68
CA ALA A 94 32.76 28.46 -9.70
C ALA A 94 32.48 27.04 -9.14
N ASP A 95 31.94 26.94 -7.92
CA ASP A 95 31.65 25.73 -7.15
C ASP A 95 30.24 25.16 -7.44
N ASP A 96 29.45 25.82 -8.30
CA ASP A 96 28.12 25.37 -8.77
C ASP A 96 28.16 24.72 -10.17
N ALA A 97 29.34 24.55 -10.76
CA ALA A 97 29.46 23.87 -12.04
C ALA A 97 29.20 22.37 -11.87
N MET A 98 28.20 21.85 -12.59
CA MET A 98 27.92 20.42 -12.69
C MET A 98 29.24 19.65 -12.96
N PRO A 99 29.55 18.60 -12.17
CA PRO A 99 30.75 17.80 -12.41
C PRO A 99 30.84 17.35 -13.87
N ALA A 100 32.02 17.43 -14.48
CA ALA A 100 32.19 17.20 -15.92
C ALA A 100 31.77 15.77 -16.34
N ASP A 101 31.96 14.79 -15.46
CA ASP A 101 31.52 13.40 -15.63
C ASP A 101 29.99 13.26 -15.56
N MET A 102 29.32 13.98 -14.64
CA MET A 102 27.86 14.07 -14.60
C MET A 102 27.31 14.73 -15.88
N ALA A 103 27.92 15.83 -16.32
CA ALA A 103 27.54 16.51 -17.55
C ALA A 103 27.70 15.59 -18.78
N ALA A 104 28.80 14.84 -18.85
CA ALA A 104 29.02 13.84 -19.90
C ALA A 104 28.00 12.69 -19.84
N PHE A 105 27.60 12.26 -18.64
CA PHE A 105 26.55 11.26 -18.46
C PHE A 105 25.19 11.76 -18.98
N LEU A 106 24.77 12.96 -18.59
CA LEU A 106 23.50 13.53 -19.05
C LEU A 106 23.51 13.85 -20.56
N ALA A 107 24.66 14.22 -21.12
CA ALA A 107 24.83 14.46 -22.55
C ALA A 107 24.61 13.21 -23.43
N ARG A 108 24.53 12.00 -22.84
CA ARG A 108 24.11 10.78 -23.55
C ARG A 108 22.65 10.83 -24.01
N GLY A 109 21.82 11.70 -23.42
CA GLY A 109 20.39 11.80 -23.71
C GLY A 109 19.61 10.61 -23.15
N VAL A 110 18.75 10.01 -23.97
CA VAL A 110 17.90 8.87 -23.57
C VAL A 110 18.71 7.58 -23.56
N MET A 111 18.66 6.86 -22.44
CA MET A 111 19.42 5.64 -22.19
C MET A 111 18.51 4.43 -21.98
N PRO A 112 18.84 3.25 -22.55
CA PRO A 112 20.02 3.01 -23.38
C PRO A 112 19.85 3.55 -24.82
N SER A 113 18.61 3.78 -25.25
CA SER A 113 18.21 4.34 -26.53
C SER A 113 16.80 4.93 -26.44
N ALA A 114 16.32 5.57 -27.52
CA ALA A 114 14.95 6.08 -27.60
C ALA A 114 13.87 4.99 -27.45
N ASP A 115 14.17 3.77 -27.93
CA ASP A 115 13.29 2.60 -27.89
C ASP A 115 13.26 1.93 -26.51
N GLY A 116 14.21 2.29 -25.63
CA GLY A 116 14.35 1.70 -24.30
C GLY A 116 14.87 0.26 -24.32
N LEU A 117 14.62 -0.44 -23.22
CA LEU A 117 15.00 -1.83 -23.01
C LEU A 117 13.87 -2.59 -22.33
N ASN A 118 13.48 -3.73 -22.90
CA ASN A 118 12.57 -4.64 -22.23
C ASN A 118 13.30 -5.39 -21.11
N VAL A 119 12.78 -5.34 -19.90
CA VAL A 119 13.36 -5.94 -18.70
C VAL A 119 12.36 -6.89 -18.03
N THR A 120 12.90 -7.90 -17.34
CA THR A 120 12.13 -8.88 -16.54
C THR A 120 12.79 -9.04 -15.15
N PRO A 121 12.63 -8.08 -14.23
CA PRO A 121 13.45 -8.03 -13.01
C PRO A 121 13.31 -9.28 -12.12
N THR A 122 12.09 -9.76 -11.89
CA THR A 122 11.82 -11.02 -11.18
C THR A 122 11.57 -12.21 -12.11
N GLY A 123 11.18 -11.94 -13.35
CA GLY A 123 10.63 -12.95 -14.27
C GLY A 123 9.14 -13.25 -14.09
N LEU A 124 8.41 -12.52 -13.24
CA LEU A 124 6.94 -12.65 -13.12
C LEU A 124 6.17 -11.79 -14.16
N GLY A 125 6.85 -10.80 -14.73
CA GLY A 125 6.33 -9.91 -15.75
C GLY A 125 7.47 -9.19 -16.47
N GLY A 126 7.12 -8.15 -17.21
CA GLY A 126 8.10 -7.34 -17.92
C GLY A 126 7.55 -6.02 -18.40
N PHE A 127 8.46 -5.09 -18.62
CA PHE A 127 8.16 -3.75 -19.09
C PHE A 127 9.33 -3.18 -19.89
N ASN A 128 9.06 -2.11 -20.63
CA ASN A 128 10.10 -1.34 -21.29
C ASN A 128 10.56 -0.22 -20.35
N ALA A 129 11.87 -0.06 -20.18
CA ALA A 129 12.47 0.96 -19.36
C ALA A 129 13.43 1.83 -20.18
N LYS A 130 13.44 3.13 -19.91
CA LYS A 130 14.48 4.05 -20.37
C LYS A 130 14.62 5.22 -19.41
N PHE A 131 15.81 5.81 -19.35
CA PHE A 131 16.08 7.01 -18.57
C PHE A 131 16.38 8.18 -19.50
N ASP A 132 15.67 9.30 -19.34
CA ASP A 132 15.96 10.54 -20.06
C ASP A 132 16.81 11.47 -19.19
N GLY A 133 18.07 11.69 -19.57
CA GLY A 133 18.98 12.58 -18.85
C GLY A 133 18.55 14.05 -18.84
N ASN A 134 17.74 14.50 -19.80
CA ASN A 134 17.29 15.89 -19.86
C ASN A 134 16.17 16.17 -18.86
N SER A 135 15.13 15.32 -18.84
CA SER A 135 14.03 15.44 -17.89
C SER A 135 14.34 14.81 -16.54
N ARG A 136 15.39 14.00 -16.44
CA ARG A 136 15.77 13.22 -15.26
C ARG A 136 14.66 12.27 -14.84
N GLU A 137 14.08 11.58 -15.82
CA GLU A 137 12.97 10.66 -15.62
C GLU A 137 13.33 9.25 -16.05
N LEU A 138 13.05 8.28 -15.17
CA LEU A 138 12.90 6.89 -15.53
C LEU A 138 11.49 6.69 -16.09
N GLN A 139 11.40 6.36 -17.37
CA GLN A 139 10.15 6.06 -18.07
C GLN A 139 9.97 4.55 -18.14
N ILE A 140 8.88 4.09 -17.55
CA ILE A 140 8.42 2.70 -17.54
C ILE A 140 7.16 2.61 -18.42
N THR A 141 7.21 1.76 -19.44
CA THR A 141 6.08 1.55 -20.37
C THR A 141 5.65 0.08 -20.37
N LEU A 142 4.37 -0.15 -20.07
CA LEU A 142 3.71 -1.43 -20.21
C LEU A 142 2.88 -1.45 -21.51
N ASN A 143 3.24 -2.28 -22.48
CA ASN A 143 2.45 -2.49 -23.69
C ASN A 143 1.44 -3.62 -23.44
N VAL A 144 0.15 -3.36 -23.62
CA VAL A 144 -0.93 -4.33 -23.32
C VAL A 144 -1.90 -4.43 -24.48
N GLY A 145 -1.95 -5.61 -25.09
CA GLY A 145 -2.93 -5.95 -26.11
C GLY A 145 -4.17 -6.56 -25.48
N ILE A 146 -5.34 -5.98 -25.73
CA ILE A 146 -6.57 -6.27 -24.99
C ILE A 146 -7.63 -6.92 -25.87
N ILE A 147 -8.16 -8.05 -25.43
CA ILE A 147 -9.33 -8.71 -25.99
C ILE A 147 -10.50 -8.50 -25.03
N PHE A 148 -11.69 -8.29 -25.58
CA PHE A 148 -12.92 -7.98 -24.84
C PHE A 148 -13.97 -9.09 -24.99
N PRO A 149 -13.83 -10.23 -24.29
CA PRO A 149 -14.88 -11.25 -24.25
C PRO A 149 -16.19 -10.72 -23.64
N ASP A 150 -17.31 -11.04 -24.27
CA ASP A 150 -18.61 -11.03 -23.60
C ASP A 150 -18.62 -12.12 -22.51
N GLY A 151 -19.22 -11.83 -21.36
CA GLY A 151 -19.36 -12.81 -20.28
C GLY A 151 -20.46 -13.84 -20.60
N LEU A 152 -21.66 -13.35 -20.93
CA LEU A 152 -22.85 -14.16 -21.16
C LEU A 152 -23.55 -13.81 -22.48
N LYS A 153 -24.27 -14.78 -23.03
CA LYS A 153 -25.19 -14.60 -24.15
C LYS A 153 -26.58 -15.14 -23.81
N ILE A 154 -27.57 -14.71 -24.57
CA ILE A 154 -28.97 -15.12 -24.43
C ILE A 154 -29.54 -15.55 -25.78
N ASP A 155 -30.27 -16.66 -25.80
CA ASP A 155 -31.10 -17.05 -26.94
C ASP A 155 -32.42 -16.26 -26.91
N PRO A 156 -32.68 -15.39 -27.91
CA PRO A 156 -33.87 -14.54 -27.92
C PRO A 156 -35.19 -15.31 -28.08
N THR A 157 -35.15 -16.58 -28.49
CA THR A 157 -36.34 -17.42 -28.67
C THR A 157 -36.73 -18.12 -27.38
N THR A 158 -35.73 -18.61 -26.63
CA THR A 158 -35.95 -19.45 -25.44
C THR A 158 -35.73 -18.69 -24.13
N ASN A 159 -35.14 -17.49 -24.17
CA ASN A 159 -34.66 -16.74 -23.00
C ASN A 159 -33.70 -17.55 -22.10
N VAL A 160 -33.01 -18.51 -22.70
CA VAL A 160 -31.95 -19.28 -22.04
C VAL A 160 -30.67 -18.47 -22.08
N VAL A 161 -30.05 -18.29 -20.92
CA VAL A 161 -28.78 -17.60 -20.73
C VAL A 161 -27.67 -18.62 -20.58
N THR A 162 -26.58 -18.45 -21.34
CA THR A 162 -25.40 -19.32 -21.28
C THR A 162 -24.13 -18.47 -21.24
N VAL A 163 -23.01 -19.07 -20.85
CA VAL A 163 -21.68 -18.47 -21.04
C VAL A 163 -21.47 -18.21 -22.53
N ASP A 164 -20.95 -17.03 -22.88
CA ASP A 164 -20.56 -16.82 -24.29
C ASP A 164 -19.28 -17.59 -24.59
N GLY A 165 -18.25 -17.35 -23.78
CA GLY A 165 -16.99 -18.09 -23.79
C GLY A 165 -16.08 -17.76 -24.98
N ALA A 166 -16.51 -16.90 -25.89
CA ALA A 166 -15.71 -16.47 -27.03
C ALA A 166 -14.45 -15.72 -26.54
N GLY A 167 -13.28 -16.21 -26.93
CA GLY A 167 -11.99 -15.63 -26.50
C GLY A 167 -11.44 -16.20 -25.19
N LEU A 168 -12.14 -17.15 -24.56
CA LEU A 168 -11.62 -17.95 -23.44
C LEU A 168 -11.24 -19.36 -23.90
N ASP A 169 -10.16 -19.91 -23.34
CA ASP A 169 -9.70 -21.27 -23.61
C ASP A 169 -10.15 -22.24 -22.50
N ALA A 170 -11.16 -23.06 -22.80
CA ALA A 170 -11.67 -24.05 -21.85
C ALA A 170 -10.64 -25.17 -21.52
N SER A 171 -9.55 -25.28 -22.26
CA SER A 171 -8.48 -26.23 -21.97
C SER A 171 -7.42 -25.67 -20.99
N ASP A 172 -7.35 -24.35 -20.83
CA ASP A 172 -6.50 -23.72 -19.81
C ASP A 172 -7.19 -23.83 -18.42
N PRO A 173 -6.59 -24.54 -17.45
CA PRO A 173 -7.14 -24.66 -16.10
C PRO A 173 -7.39 -23.31 -15.40
N SER A 174 -6.58 -22.29 -15.71
CA SER A 174 -6.74 -20.95 -15.16
C SER A 174 -8.03 -20.30 -15.66
N GLU A 175 -8.35 -20.49 -16.94
CA GLU A 175 -9.57 -19.97 -17.59
C GLU A 175 -10.82 -20.79 -17.27
N GLN A 176 -10.68 -22.08 -16.97
CA GLN A 176 -11.79 -22.91 -16.50
C GLN A 176 -12.44 -22.34 -15.22
N ARG A 177 -11.66 -21.73 -14.32
CA ARG A 177 -12.20 -21.05 -13.14
C ARG A 177 -13.11 -19.88 -13.54
N THR A 178 -12.66 -19.05 -14.48
CA THR A 178 -13.45 -17.96 -15.06
C THR A 178 -14.74 -18.47 -15.70
N ILE A 179 -14.65 -19.50 -16.55
CA ILE A 179 -15.82 -20.10 -17.22
C ILE A 179 -16.82 -20.64 -16.19
N THR A 180 -16.34 -21.27 -15.12
CA THR A 180 -17.19 -21.78 -14.03
C THR A 180 -17.93 -20.65 -13.32
N GLN A 181 -17.26 -19.53 -13.03
CA GLN A 181 -17.90 -18.36 -12.42
C GLN A 181 -18.93 -17.70 -13.35
N LEU A 182 -18.64 -17.62 -14.66
CA LEU A 182 -19.62 -17.15 -15.64
C LEU A 182 -20.85 -18.08 -15.69
N GLN A 183 -20.65 -19.39 -15.63
CA GLN A 183 -21.75 -20.36 -15.58
C GLN A 183 -22.61 -20.17 -14.34
N ASN A 184 -22.00 -19.89 -13.18
CA ASN A 184 -22.74 -19.55 -11.97
C ASN A 184 -23.56 -18.26 -12.13
N GLY A 185 -23.01 -17.25 -12.81
CA GLY A 185 -23.73 -16.02 -13.18
C GLY A 185 -24.93 -16.30 -14.08
N ALA A 186 -24.76 -17.12 -15.12
CA ALA A 186 -25.84 -17.55 -16.00
C ALA A 186 -26.95 -18.27 -15.21
N ASN A 187 -26.59 -19.21 -14.33
CA ASN A 187 -27.52 -19.96 -13.50
C ASN A 187 -28.33 -19.06 -12.56
N ARG A 188 -27.68 -18.05 -11.95
CA ARG A 188 -28.37 -17.04 -11.12
C ARG A 188 -29.39 -16.25 -11.93
N ILE A 189 -29.03 -15.74 -13.11
CA ILE A 189 -29.99 -15.04 -13.98
C ILE A 189 -31.16 -15.95 -14.37
N MET A 190 -30.87 -17.22 -14.68
CA MET A 190 -31.91 -18.20 -15.03
C MET A 190 -32.86 -18.51 -13.86
N THR A 191 -32.39 -18.39 -12.62
CA THR A 191 -33.16 -18.71 -11.40
C THR A 191 -33.90 -17.49 -10.85
N ASP A 192 -33.22 -16.35 -10.78
CA ASP A 192 -33.65 -15.20 -9.98
C ASP A 192 -34.30 -14.09 -10.83
N VAL A 193 -34.10 -14.12 -12.15
CA VAL A 193 -34.60 -13.09 -13.07
C VAL A 193 -35.74 -13.64 -13.92
N ALA A 194 -36.85 -12.90 -13.95
CA ALA A 194 -37.99 -13.20 -14.82
C ALA A 194 -37.56 -13.26 -16.29
N ALA A 195 -38.08 -14.23 -17.05
CA ALA A 195 -37.64 -14.49 -18.42
C ALA A 195 -37.67 -13.26 -19.34
N ALA A 196 -38.66 -12.37 -19.15
CA ALA A 196 -38.81 -11.14 -19.92
C ALA A 196 -37.69 -10.11 -19.71
N ASP A 197 -37.03 -10.14 -18.54
CA ASP A 197 -36.03 -9.15 -18.16
C ASP A 197 -34.59 -9.60 -18.45
N ARG A 198 -34.38 -10.91 -18.66
CA ARG A 198 -33.04 -11.50 -18.85
C ARG A 198 -32.27 -10.87 -20.01
N ALA A 199 -32.94 -10.58 -21.12
CA ALA A 199 -32.30 -9.97 -22.28
C ALA A 199 -31.75 -8.57 -21.96
N GLY A 200 -32.48 -7.78 -21.19
CA GLY A 200 -32.04 -6.45 -20.74
C GLY A 200 -30.81 -6.55 -19.85
N ILE A 201 -30.83 -7.47 -18.87
CA ILE A 201 -29.70 -7.67 -17.96
C ILE A 201 -28.46 -8.19 -18.69
N VAL A 202 -28.59 -9.24 -19.51
CA VAL A 202 -27.45 -9.82 -20.24
C VAL A 202 -26.82 -8.79 -21.17
N ASN A 203 -27.61 -8.09 -21.99
CA ASN A 203 -27.07 -7.14 -22.95
C ASN A 203 -26.47 -5.88 -22.29
N SER A 204 -26.94 -5.46 -21.11
CA SER A 204 -26.41 -4.25 -20.45
C SER A 204 -25.25 -4.52 -19.48
N GLN A 205 -25.18 -5.71 -18.88
CA GLN A 205 -24.21 -6.00 -17.81
C GLN A 205 -23.15 -7.03 -18.19
N TRP A 206 -23.42 -7.89 -19.18
CA TRP A 206 -22.57 -9.04 -19.51
C TRP A 206 -22.06 -9.03 -20.95
N ARG A 207 -22.42 -8.03 -21.74
CA ARG A 207 -21.95 -7.85 -23.11
C ARG A 207 -21.35 -6.47 -23.32
N TRP A 208 -20.27 -6.42 -24.08
CA TRP A 208 -19.66 -5.16 -24.49
C TRP A 208 -20.49 -4.48 -25.59
N SER A 209 -20.63 -3.16 -25.51
CA SER A 209 -21.53 -2.40 -26.38
C SER A 209 -20.96 -1.04 -26.81
N GLY A 210 -19.65 -0.95 -27.03
CA GLY A 210 -18.96 0.27 -27.49
C GLY A 210 -18.19 1.01 -26.39
N GLU A 211 -18.17 0.50 -25.16
CA GLU A 211 -17.43 1.09 -24.04
C GLU A 211 -15.96 0.62 -23.91
N GLN A 212 -15.44 -0.15 -24.87
CA GLN A 212 -14.08 -0.71 -24.83
C GLN A 212 -13.00 0.37 -24.80
N ASP A 213 -13.08 1.39 -25.67
CA ASP A 213 -12.07 2.44 -25.74
C ASP A 213 -12.00 3.26 -24.45
N SER A 214 -13.16 3.60 -23.88
CA SER A 214 -13.25 4.29 -22.59
C SER A 214 -12.66 3.45 -21.46
N TRP A 215 -12.91 2.13 -21.48
CA TRP A 215 -12.33 1.22 -20.51
C TRP A 215 -10.80 1.17 -20.63
N MET A 216 -10.24 1.07 -21.85
CA MET A 216 -8.79 1.08 -22.08
C MET A 216 -8.15 2.38 -21.57
N GLN A 217 -8.75 3.53 -21.86
CA GLN A 217 -8.27 4.83 -21.38
C GLN A 217 -8.29 4.90 -19.85
N SER A 218 -9.35 4.40 -19.22
CA SER A 218 -9.45 4.35 -17.76
C SER A 218 -8.40 3.43 -17.15
N TYR A 219 -8.16 2.25 -17.75
CA TYR A 219 -7.11 1.36 -17.29
C TYR A 219 -5.72 2.02 -17.40
N ALA A 220 -5.39 2.61 -18.54
CA ALA A 220 -4.10 3.28 -18.73
C ALA A 220 -3.88 4.43 -17.74
N GLN A 221 -4.93 5.21 -17.48
CA GLN A 221 -4.91 6.28 -16.49
C GLN A 221 -4.75 5.74 -15.07
N SER A 222 -5.47 4.68 -14.69
CA SER A 222 -5.33 4.02 -13.39
C SER A 222 -3.91 3.50 -13.17
N VAL A 223 -3.27 2.89 -14.19
CA VAL A 223 -1.87 2.43 -14.09
C VAL A 223 -0.95 3.60 -13.77
N LYS A 224 -1.10 4.72 -14.49
CA LYS A 224 -0.32 5.93 -14.24
C LYS A 224 -0.54 6.47 -12.82
N ASP A 225 -1.79 6.55 -12.38
CA ASP A 225 -2.15 7.14 -11.09
C ASP A 225 -1.74 6.26 -9.91
N ALA A 226 -1.79 4.94 -10.06
CA ALA A 226 -1.36 4.00 -9.03
C ALA A 226 0.16 3.94 -8.96
N TRP A 227 0.85 3.74 -10.09
CA TRP A 227 2.25 3.34 -10.11
C TRP A 227 3.23 4.46 -10.46
N GLY A 228 2.80 5.56 -11.08
CA GLY A 228 3.66 6.68 -11.45
C GLY A 228 3.87 7.67 -10.31
N ALA A 229 5.08 8.25 -10.24
CA ALA A 229 5.41 9.38 -9.38
C ALA A 229 5.18 9.16 -7.86
N LYS A 230 5.18 7.90 -7.40
CA LYS A 230 5.01 7.59 -5.96
C LYS A 230 6.31 7.63 -5.20
N HIS A 231 7.42 7.36 -5.88
CA HIS A 231 8.75 7.44 -5.31
C HIS A 231 9.77 7.88 -6.36
N PHE A 232 10.94 8.31 -5.90
CA PHE A 232 12.05 8.71 -6.77
C PHE A 232 13.39 8.12 -6.27
N PHE A 233 14.40 8.18 -7.13
CA PHE A 233 15.75 7.71 -6.84
C PHE A 233 16.78 8.84 -6.88
N VAL A 234 17.91 8.64 -6.20
CA VAL A 234 19.06 9.55 -6.16
C VAL A 234 20.29 8.79 -6.65
N SER A 235 21.12 9.40 -7.49
CA SER A 235 22.38 8.78 -7.91
C SER A 235 23.36 8.72 -6.74
N GLN A 236 24.03 7.58 -6.54
CA GLN A 236 25.07 7.45 -5.53
C GLN A 236 26.35 8.20 -5.90
N ASP A 237 26.64 8.30 -7.21
CA ASP A 237 27.80 9.03 -7.74
C ASP A 237 27.59 10.55 -7.67
N TRP A 238 26.34 10.99 -7.90
CA TRP A 238 25.97 12.41 -7.95
C TRP A 238 24.69 12.68 -7.15
N PRO A 239 24.79 13.01 -5.85
CA PRO A 239 23.61 13.21 -4.98
C PRO A 239 22.63 14.29 -5.44
N GLN A 240 23.06 15.19 -6.32
CA GLN A 240 22.24 16.22 -6.97
C GLN A 240 21.44 15.73 -8.19
N LEU A 241 21.68 14.50 -8.64
CA LEU A 241 20.99 13.86 -9.74
C LEU A 241 19.89 12.94 -9.19
N PHE A 242 18.65 13.34 -9.43
CA PHE A 242 17.47 12.57 -9.11
C PHE A 242 16.93 11.85 -10.33
N SER A 243 16.09 10.84 -10.12
CA SER A 243 15.29 10.20 -11.16
C SER A 243 13.84 10.09 -10.69
N SER A 244 12.94 10.86 -11.29
CA SER A 244 11.50 10.65 -11.10
C SER A 244 11.05 9.41 -11.87
N VAL A 245 10.17 8.59 -11.29
CA VAL A 245 9.64 7.40 -11.96
C VAL A 245 8.30 7.73 -12.61
N ARG A 246 8.20 7.54 -13.92
CA ARG A 246 6.99 7.71 -14.71
C ARG A 246 6.54 6.36 -15.25
N VAL A 247 5.33 5.95 -14.90
CA VAL A 247 4.75 4.69 -15.37
C VAL A 247 3.57 4.99 -16.29
N ALA A 248 3.52 4.33 -17.44
CA ALA A 248 2.42 4.43 -18.39
C ALA A 248 2.08 3.04 -18.96
N ALA A 249 0.81 2.83 -19.26
CA ALA A 249 0.37 1.69 -20.07
C ALA A 249 -0.02 2.16 -21.47
N ASN A 250 0.61 1.57 -22.48
CA ASN A 250 0.19 1.67 -23.87
C ASN A 250 -0.77 0.52 -24.17
N VAL A 251 -2.04 0.84 -24.35
CA VAL A 251 -3.13 -0.13 -24.45
C VAL A 251 -3.77 -0.05 -25.83
N HIS A 252 -4.09 -1.21 -26.41
CA HIS A 252 -4.80 -1.27 -27.67
C HIS A 252 -5.62 -2.56 -27.79
N ALA A 253 -6.56 -2.58 -28.72
CA ALA A 253 -7.31 -3.79 -29.04
C ALA A 253 -6.42 -4.84 -29.73
N GLY A 254 -6.57 -6.09 -29.29
CA GLY A 254 -5.84 -7.26 -29.80
C GLY A 254 -4.38 -7.31 -29.34
N LYS A 255 -3.81 -8.53 -29.30
CA LYS A 255 -2.39 -8.78 -29.03
C LYS A 255 -1.56 -8.47 -30.26
N GLN A 256 -0.48 -7.72 -30.08
CA GLN A 256 0.55 -7.39 -31.07
C GLN A 256 1.92 -7.92 -30.64
N ASP A 257 2.84 -7.99 -31.60
CA ASP A 257 4.24 -8.32 -31.35
C ASP A 257 4.86 -7.23 -30.46
N GLY A 258 5.53 -7.65 -29.39
CA GLY A 258 6.15 -6.74 -28.43
C GLY A 258 5.25 -6.31 -27.26
N ASP A 259 3.95 -6.64 -27.24
CA ASP A 259 3.17 -6.36 -26.02
C ASP A 259 3.72 -7.16 -24.84
N HIS A 260 3.85 -6.52 -23.69
CA HIS A 260 4.25 -7.18 -22.46
C HIS A 260 3.18 -8.15 -21.96
N CYS A 261 1.91 -7.81 -22.20
CA CYS A 261 0.77 -8.60 -21.76
C CYS A 261 -0.30 -8.75 -22.85
N LYS A 262 -0.87 -9.95 -22.93
CA LYS A 262 -2.17 -10.19 -23.55
C LYS A 262 -3.24 -10.19 -22.46
N ALA A 263 -4.12 -9.19 -22.47
CA ALA A 263 -5.20 -9.09 -21.50
C ALA A 263 -6.54 -9.57 -22.07
N LYS A 264 -7.34 -10.29 -21.28
CA LYS A 264 -8.72 -10.67 -21.55
C LYS A 264 -9.63 -10.01 -20.52
N ILE A 265 -10.39 -9.01 -20.94
CA ILE A 265 -11.29 -8.24 -20.07
C ILE A 265 -12.71 -8.72 -20.30
N VAL A 266 -13.17 -9.60 -19.42
CA VAL A 266 -14.49 -10.22 -19.55
C VAL A 266 -15.55 -9.26 -19.03
N LYS A 267 -16.57 -8.98 -19.84
CA LYS A 267 -17.69 -8.13 -19.41
C LYS A 267 -18.49 -8.82 -18.31
N THR A 268 -18.50 -8.23 -17.12
CA THR A 268 -19.31 -8.69 -15.99
C THR A 268 -19.78 -7.50 -15.12
N PRO A 269 -20.89 -7.66 -14.37
CA PRO A 269 -21.28 -6.68 -13.35
C PRO A 269 -20.25 -6.61 -12.19
N PRO A 270 -20.36 -5.61 -11.30
CA PRO A 270 -19.56 -5.54 -10.08
C PRO A 270 -19.60 -6.85 -9.28
N GLY A 271 -18.46 -7.24 -8.70
CA GLY A 271 -18.30 -8.52 -8.01
C GLY A 271 -18.17 -9.75 -8.93
N GLY A 272 -17.74 -9.53 -10.18
CA GLY A 272 -17.57 -10.56 -11.21
C GLY A 272 -16.48 -11.61 -10.95
N ILE A 273 -15.82 -12.07 -12.01
CA ILE A 273 -14.94 -13.26 -12.05
C ILE A 273 -13.57 -13.12 -11.33
N GLY A 274 -13.34 -12.03 -10.59
CA GLY A 274 -12.02 -11.70 -10.04
C GLY A 274 -11.01 -11.28 -11.13
N ALA A 275 -9.73 -11.41 -10.82
CA ALA A 275 -8.63 -11.19 -11.75
C ALA A 275 -7.44 -12.11 -11.39
N PHE A 276 -6.54 -12.32 -12.37
CA PHE A 276 -5.24 -12.96 -12.17
C PHE A 276 -4.31 -12.67 -13.35
N VAL A 277 -3.00 -12.71 -13.08
CA VAL A 277 -1.93 -12.75 -14.08
C VAL A 277 -1.30 -14.13 -14.14
N GLN A 278 -1.10 -14.63 -15.35
CA GLN A 278 -0.25 -15.77 -15.64
C GLN A 278 1.08 -15.24 -16.19
N SER A 279 2.15 -15.42 -15.43
CA SER A 279 3.49 -15.17 -15.92
C SER A 279 3.83 -16.18 -17.02
N GLY A 280 4.36 -15.70 -18.15
CA GLY A 280 4.88 -16.56 -19.19
C GLY A 280 6.27 -17.09 -18.83
N ASN A 281 7.20 -17.09 -19.80
CA ASN A 281 8.57 -17.48 -19.54
C ASN A 281 9.28 -16.42 -18.70
N ARG A 282 9.90 -16.83 -17.59
CA ARG A 282 10.64 -15.92 -16.67
C ARG A 282 11.75 -15.08 -17.30
N ARG A 283 12.16 -15.38 -18.54
CA ARG A 283 13.18 -14.64 -19.31
C ARG A 283 12.59 -13.81 -20.44
N ASN A 284 11.27 -13.76 -20.56
CA ASN A 284 10.57 -13.09 -21.63
C ASN A 284 9.68 -11.99 -21.04
N ALA A 285 9.90 -10.74 -21.47
CA ALA A 285 9.10 -9.62 -21.02
C ALA A 285 7.73 -9.52 -21.68
N THR A 286 7.45 -10.36 -22.69
CA THR A 286 6.37 -10.15 -23.68
C THR A 286 5.33 -11.26 -23.79
N ASP A 287 5.28 -12.16 -22.81
CA ASP A 287 4.39 -13.34 -22.83
C ASP A 287 3.53 -13.49 -21.57
N SER A 288 3.34 -12.44 -20.78
CA SER A 288 2.35 -12.46 -19.70
C SER A 288 0.92 -12.47 -20.27
N GLU A 289 0.02 -13.17 -19.58
CA GLU A 289 -1.42 -13.14 -19.85
C GLU A 289 -2.17 -12.65 -18.60
N MET A 290 -3.15 -11.79 -18.79
CA MET A 290 -3.97 -11.25 -17.70
C MET A 290 -5.43 -11.49 -18.00
N ILE A 291 -6.19 -11.94 -17.00
CA ILE A 291 -7.64 -12.12 -17.13
C ILE A 291 -8.30 -11.37 -15.99
N MET A 292 -9.25 -10.50 -16.29
CA MET A 292 -9.97 -9.75 -15.26
C MET A 292 -11.41 -9.46 -15.67
N SER A 293 -12.23 -9.20 -14.66
CA SER A 293 -13.53 -8.57 -14.84
C SER A 293 -13.41 -7.13 -15.37
N SER A 294 -14.33 -6.73 -16.25
CA SER A 294 -14.51 -5.33 -16.66
C SER A 294 -14.79 -4.37 -15.51
N SER A 295 -15.26 -4.86 -14.36
CA SER A 295 -15.56 -4.07 -13.17
C SER A 295 -14.37 -3.94 -12.20
N ALA A 296 -13.18 -4.47 -12.54
CA ALA A 296 -12.04 -4.56 -11.62
C ALA A 296 -11.19 -3.28 -11.52
N LEU A 297 -11.50 -2.23 -12.30
CA LEU A 297 -10.75 -0.96 -12.28
C LEU A 297 -10.99 -0.11 -11.02
N GLY A 298 -12.01 -0.43 -10.25
CA GLY A 298 -12.34 0.25 -8.99
C GLY A 298 -11.91 -0.56 -7.76
N PRO A 299 -12.03 0.03 -6.56
CA PRO A 299 -11.83 -0.68 -5.32
C PRO A 299 -12.78 -1.89 -5.21
N ARG A 300 -12.27 -3.01 -4.68
CA ARG A 300 -13.09 -4.20 -4.45
C ARG A 300 -14.21 -3.94 -3.44
N HIS A 301 -15.36 -4.55 -3.68
CA HIS A 301 -16.59 -4.31 -2.91
C HIS A 301 -16.56 -4.94 -1.50
N ASP A 302 -15.81 -6.01 -1.32
CA ASP A 302 -15.71 -6.83 -0.10
C ASP A 302 -14.56 -6.39 0.83
N ASN A 303 -14.04 -5.16 0.65
CA ASN A 303 -12.95 -4.52 1.39
C ASN A 303 -12.33 -5.37 2.52
N LEU A 304 -11.22 -6.04 2.21
CA LEU A 304 -10.56 -6.98 3.12
C LEU A 304 -9.80 -6.32 4.28
N LEU A 305 -9.78 -4.99 4.36
CA LEU A 305 -9.17 -4.23 5.45
C LEU A 305 -10.18 -3.64 6.43
N ARG A 306 -11.48 -3.93 6.25
CA ARG A 306 -12.54 -3.50 7.14
C ARG A 306 -13.38 -4.69 7.57
N TRP A 307 -13.45 -4.89 8.88
CA TRP A 307 -14.16 -6.00 9.48
C TRP A 307 -15.09 -5.48 10.56
N GLU A 308 -16.14 -6.23 10.86
CA GLU A 308 -17.17 -5.80 11.80
C GLU A 308 -17.47 -6.94 12.77
N LEU A 309 -17.47 -6.61 14.06
CA LEU A 309 -17.90 -7.51 15.12
C LEU A 309 -19.15 -6.95 15.79
N TYR A 310 -20.24 -7.70 15.75
CA TYR A 310 -21.55 -7.27 16.23
C TYR A 310 -21.80 -7.75 17.65
N PHE A 311 -22.49 -6.94 18.45
CA PHE A 311 -22.77 -7.20 19.86
C PHE A 311 -24.26 -7.27 20.13
N ALA A 312 -24.65 -8.12 21.08
CA ALA A 312 -26.00 -8.15 21.59
C ALA A 312 -26.40 -6.78 22.21
N HIS A 313 -27.72 -6.60 22.36
CA HIS A 313 -28.29 -5.44 23.04
C HIS A 313 -27.68 -5.27 24.45
N ASP A 314 -27.30 -4.04 24.80
CA ASP A 314 -26.68 -3.67 26.08
C ASP A 314 -25.44 -4.50 26.49
N SER A 315 -24.78 -5.17 25.54
CA SER A 315 -23.64 -6.04 25.80
C SER A 315 -22.34 -5.48 25.22
N SER A 316 -21.26 -5.64 25.99
CA SER A 316 -19.86 -5.56 25.53
C SER A 316 -19.13 -6.90 25.71
N ASP A 317 -19.86 -7.99 25.95
CA ASP A 317 -19.29 -9.33 26.14
C ASP A 317 -18.96 -9.98 24.80
N ILE A 318 -17.67 -10.20 24.54
CA ILE A 318 -17.16 -10.85 23.34
C ILE A 318 -17.74 -12.26 23.17
N ALA A 319 -17.99 -13.00 24.24
CA ALA A 319 -18.55 -14.34 24.15
C ALA A 319 -19.97 -14.35 23.55
N SER A 320 -20.68 -13.22 23.63
CA SER A 320 -22.00 -13.01 23.03
C SER A 320 -21.96 -12.29 21.68
N ALA A 321 -20.78 -11.88 21.22
CA ALA A 321 -20.60 -11.16 19.96
C ALA A 321 -20.56 -12.13 18.77
N SER A 322 -20.76 -11.59 17.56
CA SER A 322 -20.83 -12.40 16.33
C SER A 322 -20.37 -11.64 15.09
N SER A 323 -19.96 -12.37 14.05
CA SER A 323 -19.49 -11.78 12.79
C SER A 323 -20.60 -11.25 11.88
N GLN A 324 -21.87 -11.38 12.27
CA GLN A 324 -23.02 -10.82 11.56
C GLN A 324 -24.01 -10.18 12.56
N PRO A 325 -24.87 -9.25 12.10
CA PRO A 325 -25.93 -8.67 12.92
C PRO A 325 -26.84 -9.73 13.57
N GLY A 326 -27.36 -9.43 14.77
CA GLY A 326 -28.37 -10.26 15.43
C GLY A 326 -27.88 -11.59 16.00
N GLY A 327 -26.56 -11.78 16.17
CA GLY A 327 -26.01 -13.02 16.73
C GLY A 327 -25.76 -14.14 15.72
N ALA A 328 -25.88 -13.86 14.42
CA ALA A 328 -25.62 -14.84 13.36
C ALA A 328 -24.12 -14.92 13.01
N GLY A 329 -23.71 -16.01 12.36
CA GLY A 329 -22.35 -16.20 11.86
C GLY A 329 -21.38 -16.83 12.87
N THR A 330 -20.12 -16.42 12.81
CA THR A 330 -19.04 -16.92 13.67
C THR A 330 -19.09 -16.24 15.03
N ASP A 331 -18.93 -16.99 16.13
CA ASP A 331 -18.88 -16.43 17.47
C ASP A 331 -17.67 -15.49 17.66
N GLY A 332 -17.82 -14.49 18.52
CA GLY A 332 -16.84 -13.42 18.74
C GLY A 332 -15.42 -13.93 19.02
N PRO A 333 -15.20 -14.86 19.97
CA PRO A 333 -13.87 -15.42 20.22
C PRO A 333 -13.25 -16.09 18.99
N THR A 334 -14.02 -16.89 18.25
CA THR A 334 -13.54 -17.54 17.02
C THR A 334 -13.22 -16.51 15.94
N PHE A 335 -14.08 -15.51 15.74
CA PHE A 335 -13.88 -14.44 14.77
C PHE A 335 -12.61 -13.64 15.08
N LEU A 336 -12.40 -13.23 16.33
CA LEU A 336 -11.22 -12.45 16.72
C LEU A 336 -9.93 -13.27 16.63
N LYS A 337 -9.97 -14.58 16.88
CA LYS A 337 -8.83 -15.47 16.58
C LYS A 337 -8.53 -15.55 15.08
N GLN A 338 -9.57 -15.67 14.24
CA GLN A 338 -9.40 -15.62 12.78
C GLN A 338 -8.81 -14.29 12.31
N PHE A 339 -9.23 -13.19 12.95
CA PHE A 339 -8.66 -11.87 12.72
C PHE A 339 -7.17 -11.81 13.08
N ILE A 340 -6.79 -12.27 14.28
CA ILE A 340 -5.39 -12.33 14.72
C ILE A 340 -4.56 -13.17 13.74
N ASN A 341 -5.04 -14.35 13.41
CA ASN A 341 -4.41 -15.26 12.45
C ASN A 341 -4.21 -14.57 11.09
N THR A 342 -5.16 -13.75 10.66
CA THR A 342 -5.08 -13.04 9.38
C THR A 342 -4.09 -11.88 9.41
N PHE A 343 -4.06 -11.09 10.48
CA PHE A 343 -3.38 -9.78 10.53
C PHE A 343 -2.17 -9.73 11.48
N ASN A 344 -1.65 -10.88 11.87
CA ASN A 344 -0.37 -10.97 12.56
C ASN A 344 0.73 -10.31 11.72
N ALA A 345 1.54 -9.48 12.39
CA ALA A 345 2.72 -8.89 11.78
C ALA A 345 3.76 -9.98 11.51
N ALA A 346 4.52 -9.81 10.43
CA ALA A 346 5.70 -10.61 10.18
C ALA A 346 6.69 -10.51 11.37
N PRO A 347 7.47 -11.56 11.68
CA PRO A 347 8.46 -11.51 12.75
C PRO A 347 9.43 -10.34 12.59
N GLY A 348 9.53 -9.49 13.60
CA GLY A 348 10.37 -8.29 13.59
C GLY A 348 9.72 -7.04 13.00
N ASN A 349 8.56 -7.16 12.35
CA ASN A 349 7.78 -6.02 11.87
C ASN A 349 6.86 -5.46 12.97
N ALA A 350 6.66 -4.14 12.97
CA ALA A 350 5.70 -3.48 13.86
C ALA A 350 4.23 -3.81 13.50
N GLY A 351 3.99 -4.25 12.27
CA GLY A 351 2.65 -4.49 11.73
C GLY A 351 1.90 -3.20 11.41
N GLN A 352 0.72 -3.33 10.80
CA GLN A 352 -0.13 -2.17 10.54
C GLN A 352 -0.91 -1.72 11.78
N PRO A 353 -1.16 -0.40 11.90
CA PRO A 353 -2.16 0.13 12.82
C PRO A 353 -3.52 -0.53 12.59
N ILE A 354 -4.27 -0.76 13.66
CA ILE A 354 -5.61 -1.29 13.67
C ILE A 354 -6.47 -0.34 14.50
N GLN A 355 -7.40 0.35 13.85
CA GLN A 355 -8.37 1.20 14.52
C GLN A 355 -9.59 0.34 14.90
N LEU A 356 -10.03 0.47 16.14
CA LEU A 356 -11.18 -0.22 16.71
C LEU A 356 -12.23 0.82 17.08
N ILE A 357 -13.31 0.91 16.30
CA ILE A 357 -14.34 1.94 16.48
C ILE A 357 -15.61 1.30 17.00
N GLY A 358 -15.89 1.48 18.28
CA GLY A 358 -17.12 1.05 18.91
C GLY A 358 -18.31 1.91 18.50
N ARG A 359 -19.44 1.28 18.20
CA ARG A 359 -20.69 1.93 17.82
C ARG A 359 -21.90 1.35 18.55
N ALA A 360 -22.93 2.16 18.66
CA ALA A 360 -24.22 1.85 19.26
C ALA A 360 -25.38 2.25 18.33
N SER A 361 -26.56 1.68 18.58
CA SER A 361 -27.80 2.12 17.95
C SER A 361 -28.26 3.47 18.51
N SER A 362 -29.08 4.21 17.76
CA SER A 362 -29.70 5.48 18.18
C SER A 362 -30.84 5.36 19.19
N VAL A 363 -31.03 4.17 19.78
CA VAL A 363 -32.09 3.90 20.76
C VAL A 363 -31.50 3.99 22.15
N GLY A 364 -32.18 4.73 23.02
CA GLY A 364 -31.83 4.84 24.44
C GLY A 364 -31.23 6.19 24.79
N ASP A 365 -30.41 6.18 25.83
CA ASP A 365 -29.70 7.36 26.32
C ASP A 365 -28.35 7.52 25.61
N ALA A 366 -28.06 8.72 25.12
CA ALA A 366 -26.86 8.97 24.30
C ALA A 366 -25.56 8.80 25.10
N ASP A 367 -25.53 9.21 26.38
CA ASP A 367 -24.35 9.05 27.24
C ASP A 367 -24.10 7.57 27.56
N TYR A 368 -25.17 6.80 27.75
CA TYR A 368 -25.09 5.35 27.86
C TYR A 368 -24.56 4.71 26.59
N ASN A 369 -25.06 5.09 25.42
CA ASN A 369 -24.63 4.58 24.12
C ASN A 369 -23.15 4.90 23.84
N GLN A 370 -22.71 6.12 24.16
CA GLN A 370 -21.31 6.51 24.14
C GLN A 370 -20.47 5.57 25.03
N SER A 371 -20.82 5.47 26.31
CA SER A 371 -20.10 4.63 27.28
C SER A 371 -20.09 3.14 26.89
N LEU A 372 -21.17 2.64 26.28
CA LEU A 372 -21.27 1.25 25.82
C LEU A 372 -20.36 0.99 24.62
N SER A 373 -20.29 1.95 23.68
CA SER A 373 -19.41 1.85 22.52
C SER A 373 -17.93 1.79 22.91
N GLU A 374 -17.50 2.60 23.88
CA GLU A 374 -16.13 2.59 24.44
C GLU A 374 -15.82 1.25 25.12
N ARG A 375 -16.77 0.69 25.88
CA ARG A 375 -16.58 -0.65 26.49
C ARG A 375 -16.43 -1.75 25.46
N ARG A 376 -17.12 -1.66 24.31
CA ARG A 376 -17.01 -2.65 23.23
C ARG A 376 -15.65 -2.56 22.55
N SER A 377 -15.20 -1.37 22.16
CA SER A 377 -13.90 -1.18 21.52
C SER A 377 -12.76 -1.62 22.43
N ALA A 378 -12.80 -1.23 23.70
CA ALA A 378 -11.81 -1.63 24.70
C ALA A 378 -11.80 -3.14 24.97
N ALA A 379 -12.96 -3.79 24.96
CA ALA A 379 -13.03 -5.25 25.09
C ALA A 379 -12.35 -5.96 23.92
N VAL A 380 -12.62 -5.51 22.68
CA VAL A 380 -11.97 -6.06 21.48
C VAL A 380 -10.46 -5.84 21.54
N GLU A 381 -10.03 -4.64 21.90
CA GLU A 381 -8.61 -4.33 22.05
C GLU A 381 -7.93 -5.27 23.04
N GLN A 382 -8.51 -5.39 24.24
CA GLN A 382 -8.00 -6.27 25.29
C GLN A 382 -7.91 -7.72 24.82
N PHE A 383 -8.91 -8.20 24.08
CA PHE A 383 -8.88 -9.55 23.51
C PHE A 383 -7.72 -9.72 22.53
N LEU A 384 -7.52 -8.80 21.59
CA LEU A 384 -6.44 -8.86 20.61
C LEU A 384 -5.06 -8.87 21.29
N GLN A 385 -4.85 -7.98 22.27
CA GLN A 385 -3.59 -7.86 23.00
C GLN A 385 -3.26 -9.12 23.84
N THR A 386 -4.28 -9.75 24.42
CA THR A 386 -4.10 -10.92 25.29
C THR A 386 -4.07 -12.26 24.55
N ASN A 387 -4.51 -12.31 23.29
CA ASN A 387 -4.62 -13.53 22.50
C ASN A 387 -3.61 -13.64 21.35
N GLY A 388 -2.51 -12.90 21.42
CA GLY A 388 -1.33 -13.15 20.60
C GLY A 388 -1.29 -12.42 19.26
N LEU A 389 -1.97 -11.27 19.13
CA LEU A 389 -1.71 -10.34 18.04
C LEU A 389 -0.24 -9.91 18.09
N THR A 390 0.53 -10.23 17.04
CA THR A 390 1.97 -9.90 16.95
C THR A 390 2.19 -8.48 16.42
N GLY A 391 3.37 -7.90 16.66
CA GLY A 391 3.77 -6.56 16.21
C GLY A 391 4.03 -5.59 17.36
N SER A 392 3.90 -4.29 17.10
CA SER A 392 4.02 -3.24 18.12
C SER A 392 2.89 -3.35 19.15
N VAL A 393 3.22 -3.17 20.43
CA VAL A 393 2.24 -3.18 21.54
C VAL A 393 1.17 -2.09 21.39
N ASN A 394 1.45 -1.04 20.61
CA ASN A 394 0.54 0.08 20.38
C ASN A 394 -0.09 0.04 18.97
N ARG A 395 -0.11 -1.12 18.31
CA ARG A 395 -0.69 -1.22 16.96
C ARG A 395 -2.21 -1.18 16.98
N THR A 396 -2.87 -1.41 18.10
CA THR A 396 -4.32 -1.20 18.25
C THR A 396 -4.59 0.18 18.83
N GLN A 397 -5.65 0.83 18.36
CA GLN A 397 -6.16 2.08 18.92
C GLN A 397 -7.68 1.99 18.96
N ASP A 398 -8.23 2.02 20.17
CA ASP A 398 -9.67 1.91 20.38
C ASP A 398 -10.33 3.28 20.62
N SER A 399 -11.57 3.41 20.17
CA SER A 399 -12.40 4.60 20.38
C SER A 399 -13.88 4.21 20.36
N GLY A 400 -14.70 4.87 21.18
CA GLY A 400 -16.15 4.77 21.12
C GLY A 400 -16.75 6.00 20.46
N GLU A 401 -17.66 5.80 19.50
CA GLU A 401 -18.34 6.90 18.78
C GLU A 401 -19.85 6.98 19.06
N GLY A 402 -20.33 6.23 20.06
CA GLY A 402 -21.73 6.24 20.47
C GLY A 402 -22.67 5.94 19.31
N GLU A 403 -23.63 6.83 19.06
CA GLU A 403 -24.67 6.68 18.03
C GLU A 403 -24.23 7.15 16.63
N THR A 404 -22.97 7.55 16.46
CA THR A 404 -22.46 8.05 15.19
C THR A 404 -22.59 6.99 14.09
N GLY A 405 -23.30 7.33 13.01
CA GLY A 405 -23.54 6.42 11.89
C GLY A 405 -24.58 5.32 12.17
N ALA A 406 -25.35 5.42 13.26
CA ALA A 406 -26.45 4.51 13.53
C ALA A 406 -27.53 4.55 12.43
N THR A 407 -28.11 3.39 12.15
CA THR A 407 -29.23 3.22 11.21
C THR A 407 -30.46 2.68 11.94
N ASP A 408 -31.60 2.62 11.23
CA ASP A 408 -32.82 1.98 11.74
C ASP A 408 -32.64 0.48 12.00
N ASP A 409 -31.64 -0.15 11.37
CA ASP A 409 -31.17 -1.48 11.75
C ASP A 409 -30.27 -1.37 12.99
N HIS A 410 -30.90 -1.52 14.15
CA HIS A 410 -30.21 -1.44 15.43
C HIS A 410 -29.21 -2.58 15.64
N ASP A 411 -29.45 -3.77 15.09
CA ASP A 411 -28.51 -4.88 15.16
C ASP A 411 -27.25 -4.59 14.33
N ALA A 412 -27.41 -4.01 13.14
CA ALA A 412 -26.29 -3.57 12.32
C ALA A 412 -25.51 -2.38 12.93
N SER A 413 -26.14 -1.60 13.80
CA SER A 413 -25.52 -0.44 14.44
C SER A 413 -24.72 -0.79 15.70
N ARG A 414 -25.00 -1.91 16.35
CA ARG A 414 -24.33 -2.37 17.58
C ARG A 414 -23.08 -3.19 17.24
N ARG A 415 -21.99 -2.51 16.91
CA ARG A 415 -20.76 -3.19 16.45
C ARG A 415 -19.48 -2.50 16.88
N VAL A 416 -18.36 -3.17 16.63
CA VAL A 416 -17.02 -2.58 16.55
C VAL A 416 -16.55 -2.72 15.10
N ASP A 417 -16.13 -1.61 14.49
CA ASP A 417 -15.41 -1.63 13.21
C ASP A 417 -13.93 -1.87 13.50
N LEU A 418 -13.31 -2.82 12.79
CA LEU A 418 -11.88 -3.11 12.83
C LEU A 418 -11.28 -2.69 11.48
N ILE A 419 -10.48 -1.63 11.48
CA ILE A 419 -9.91 -1.02 10.27
C ILE A 419 -8.39 -1.18 10.29
N ILE A 420 -7.84 -1.85 9.28
CA ILE A 420 -6.40 -2.14 9.19
C ILE A 420 -5.72 -1.14 8.25
N GLY A 421 -4.64 -0.50 8.71
CA GLY A 421 -3.89 0.49 7.95
C GLY A 421 -4.78 1.65 7.51
N SER A 422 -4.74 2.00 6.22
CA SER A 422 -5.64 2.98 5.62
C SER A 422 -7.12 2.56 5.57
N GLY A 423 -7.40 1.25 5.67
CA GLY A 423 -8.73 0.69 5.47
C GLY A 423 -9.27 0.84 4.05
N ALA A 424 -8.43 1.25 3.08
CA ALA A 424 -8.83 1.45 1.69
C ALA A 424 -8.85 0.11 0.96
N ALA A 425 -9.93 -0.16 0.23
CA ALA A 425 -10.08 -1.42 -0.47
C ALA A 425 -9.12 -1.50 -1.65
N GLN A 426 -8.50 -2.67 -1.84
CA GLN A 426 -7.63 -2.93 -2.97
C GLN A 426 -8.29 -2.66 -4.32
N ASN A 427 -7.55 -2.00 -5.20
CA ASN A 427 -7.84 -1.97 -6.62
C ASN A 427 -7.21 -3.20 -7.28
N VAL A 428 -8.03 -4.21 -7.56
CA VAL A 428 -7.58 -5.51 -8.06
C VAL A 428 -6.85 -5.36 -9.39
N ALA A 429 -7.34 -4.54 -10.33
CA ALA A 429 -6.63 -4.36 -11.61
C ALA A 429 -5.23 -3.74 -11.43
N MET A 430 -5.05 -2.88 -10.42
CA MET A 430 -3.75 -2.28 -10.13
C MET A 430 -2.81 -3.24 -9.40
N HIS A 431 -3.34 -4.10 -8.54
CA HIS A 431 -2.62 -5.24 -7.96
C HIS A 431 -2.10 -6.17 -9.07
N GLU A 432 -2.96 -6.60 -9.99
CA GLU A 432 -2.55 -7.43 -11.14
C GLU A 432 -1.51 -6.73 -12.03
N THR A 433 -1.63 -5.41 -12.19
CA THR A 433 -0.62 -4.63 -12.92
C THR A 433 0.74 -4.67 -12.20
N GLY A 434 0.76 -4.75 -10.87
CA GLY A 434 1.98 -5.01 -10.10
C GLY A 434 2.70 -6.28 -10.54
N HIS A 435 1.97 -7.37 -10.79
CA HIS A 435 2.56 -8.59 -11.36
C HIS A 435 3.15 -8.39 -12.75
N LEU A 436 2.47 -7.62 -13.61
CA LEU A 436 3.02 -7.26 -14.93
C LEU A 436 4.30 -6.43 -14.81
N LEU A 437 4.43 -5.63 -13.75
CA LEU A 437 5.62 -4.85 -13.40
C LEU A 437 6.68 -5.69 -12.66
N GLY A 438 6.45 -7.00 -12.52
CA GLY A 438 7.38 -7.96 -11.93
C GLY A 438 7.33 -8.04 -10.41
N LEU A 439 6.23 -7.63 -9.77
CA LEU A 439 6.03 -7.82 -8.33
C LEU A 439 5.31 -9.13 -8.05
N ASP A 440 5.63 -9.75 -6.93
CA ASP A 440 4.98 -10.95 -6.43
C ASP A 440 3.92 -10.60 -5.36
N ASP A 441 3.08 -11.57 -5.02
CA ASP A 441 2.06 -11.41 -3.99
C ASP A 441 2.68 -11.17 -2.61
N GLU A 442 2.24 -10.11 -1.93
CA GLU A 442 2.62 -9.82 -0.54
C GLU A 442 1.52 -10.21 0.46
N TYR A 443 0.32 -10.61 0.02
CA TYR A 443 -0.68 -11.10 0.96
C TYR A 443 -0.29 -12.50 1.49
N SER A 444 -0.59 -12.72 2.76
CA SER A 444 -0.30 -13.96 3.44
C SER A 444 -1.53 -14.83 3.59
N THR A 445 -1.36 -16.13 3.44
CA THR A 445 -2.39 -17.10 3.82
C THR A 445 -1.85 -17.98 4.94
N ILE A 446 -2.72 -18.32 5.89
CA ILE A 446 -2.46 -19.46 6.76
C ILE A 446 -2.91 -20.68 5.99
N ASP A 447 -2.01 -21.65 5.82
CA ASP A 447 -2.24 -22.87 5.03
C ASP A 447 -3.57 -23.51 5.42
N ASN A 448 -4.55 -23.25 4.57
CA ASN A 448 -5.86 -23.82 4.64
C ASN A 448 -6.23 -24.36 3.25
N GLN A 449 -5.25 -24.85 2.48
CA GLN A 449 -5.47 -25.29 1.09
C GLN A 449 -6.57 -26.36 0.98
N ASN A 450 -7.03 -26.96 2.08
CA ASN A 450 -8.13 -27.93 2.12
C ASN A 450 -9.17 -27.74 3.24
N ASN A 451 -9.28 -26.56 3.85
CA ASN A 451 -10.24 -26.33 4.93
C ASN A 451 -10.11 -27.30 6.13
N THR A 452 -8.89 -27.76 6.45
CA THR A 452 -8.64 -28.86 7.39
C THR A 452 -8.39 -28.40 8.83
N LEU A 453 -7.95 -27.15 9.03
CA LEU A 453 -7.72 -26.60 10.37
C LEU A 453 -9.05 -26.38 11.10
N PRO A 454 -9.12 -26.39 12.44
CA PRO A 454 -10.28 -25.90 13.18
C PRO A 454 -10.62 -24.44 12.83
N ALA A 455 -11.89 -24.04 12.91
CA ALA A 455 -12.33 -22.70 12.51
C ALA A 455 -11.56 -21.59 13.23
N ASP A 456 -11.25 -21.77 14.52
CA ASP A 456 -10.52 -20.82 15.36
C ASP A 456 -9.00 -20.82 15.14
N GLN A 457 -8.50 -21.63 14.21
CA GLN A 457 -7.11 -21.70 13.78
C GLN A 457 -6.89 -21.27 12.33
N ARG A 458 -7.97 -20.90 11.63
CA ARG A 458 -7.91 -20.40 10.24
C ARG A 458 -7.73 -18.88 10.23
N GLY A 459 -7.32 -18.34 9.08
CA GLY A 459 -7.49 -16.93 8.74
C GLY A 459 -8.70 -16.71 7.83
N PHE A 460 -9.03 -15.45 7.55
CA PHE A 460 -10.08 -15.06 6.61
C PHE A 460 -9.63 -15.16 5.15
N ILE A 461 -8.35 -14.92 4.91
CA ILE A 461 -7.77 -14.92 3.56
C ILE A 461 -7.38 -16.34 3.16
N SER A 462 -7.74 -16.71 1.94
CA SER A 462 -7.43 -18.00 1.32
C SER A 462 -6.87 -17.76 -0.08
N GLY A 463 -6.07 -18.70 -0.60
CA GLY A 463 -5.46 -18.56 -1.91
C GLY A 463 -4.07 -19.16 -1.98
N THR A 464 -3.24 -18.62 -2.85
CA THR A 464 -1.85 -19.05 -3.11
C THR A 464 -0.82 -18.22 -2.36
N GLY A 465 -1.24 -17.22 -1.57
CA GLY A 465 -0.34 -16.36 -0.81
C GLY A 465 0.53 -17.13 0.18
N ASN A 466 1.72 -16.59 0.43
CA ASN A 466 2.75 -17.25 1.24
C ASN A 466 2.42 -17.22 2.75
N ALA A 467 3.19 -17.98 3.54
CA ALA A 467 3.10 -17.89 5.00
C ALA A 467 3.59 -16.51 5.50
N ILE A 468 3.00 -16.00 6.58
CA ILE A 468 3.39 -14.71 7.18
C ILE A 468 4.91 -14.65 7.42
N GLY A 469 5.55 -13.57 6.97
CA GLY A 469 6.97 -13.32 7.09
C GLY A 469 7.86 -14.06 6.07
N ALA A 470 7.28 -14.83 5.14
CA ALA A 470 8.04 -15.38 4.04
C ALA A 470 8.62 -14.26 3.16
N THR A 471 9.84 -14.47 2.67
CA THR A 471 10.46 -13.63 1.64
C THR A 471 9.63 -13.68 0.36
N ILE A 472 9.57 -12.56 -0.33
CA ILE A 472 8.83 -12.40 -1.59
C ILE A 472 9.84 -12.23 -2.73
N GLU A 473 9.50 -12.63 -3.95
CA GLU A 473 10.46 -12.66 -5.07
C GLU A 473 11.10 -11.29 -5.37
N HIS A 474 10.38 -10.18 -5.16
CA HIS A 474 10.90 -8.81 -5.35
C HIS A 474 11.59 -8.21 -4.11
N THR A 475 11.79 -8.97 -3.04
CA THR A 475 12.53 -8.53 -1.84
C THR A 475 14.03 -8.37 -2.13
N ASP A 476 14.61 -9.28 -2.90
CA ASP A 476 16.07 -9.38 -3.07
C ASP A 476 16.63 -8.54 -4.24
N ILE A 477 15.75 -7.98 -5.08
CA ILE A 477 16.17 -7.31 -6.32
C ILE A 477 17.07 -6.11 -6.07
N ASP A 478 16.93 -5.42 -4.92
CA ASP A 478 17.85 -4.35 -4.57
C ASP A 478 17.85 -3.96 -3.08
N ALA A 479 17.81 -4.94 -2.19
CA ALA A 479 17.85 -4.68 -0.74
C ALA A 479 19.07 -3.83 -0.34
N ASN A 480 20.18 -3.89 -1.09
CA ASN A 480 21.42 -3.15 -0.81
C ASN A 480 21.46 -1.73 -1.37
N GLY A 481 20.89 -1.44 -2.55
CA GLY A 481 20.80 -0.09 -3.09
C GLY A 481 19.61 0.69 -2.52
N LEU A 482 18.61 -0.01 -1.99
CA LEU A 482 17.55 0.56 -1.16
C LEU A 482 17.97 0.71 0.33
N ALA A 483 19.02 0.01 0.80
CA ALA A 483 19.44 -0.04 2.21
C ALA A 483 19.91 1.30 2.83
N ASP A 484 20.30 2.27 2.01
CA ASP A 484 20.62 3.62 2.50
C ASP A 484 19.38 4.32 3.11
N ALA A 485 18.19 3.81 2.81
CA ALA A 485 16.94 4.08 3.50
C ALA A 485 16.50 2.84 4.30
N PRO A 486 15.84 2.98 5.45
CA PRO A 486 15.28 1.85 6.20
C PRO A 486 14.05 1.29 5.47
N ILE A 487 14.27 0.66 4.32
CA ILE A 487 13.24 -0.10 3.61
C ILE A 487 13.41 -1.55 4.04
N ASP A 488 12.47 -2.04 4.85
CA ASP A 488 12.52 -3.37 5.50
C ASP A 488 12.36 -4.55 4.52
N GLY A 489 12.40 -4.29 3.20
CA GLY A 489 12.11 -5.25 2.14
C GLY A 489 10.62 -5.59 2.04
N ALA A 490 10.26 -6.36 1.02
CA ALA A 490 8.93 -6.97 0.92
C ALA A 490 8.88 -8.26 1.75
N VAL A 491 7.75 -8.51 2.42
CA VAL A 491 7.47 -9.75 3.13
C VAL A 491 6.01 -10.12 2.95
N ALA A 492 5.70 -11.41 3.02
CA ALA A 492 4.33 -11.87 3.05
C ALA A 492 3.64 -11.39 4.34
N GLU A 493 2.72 -10.44 4.25
CA GLU A 493 1.94 -9.92 5.36
C GLU A 493 0.64 -9.29 4.84
N ASN A 494 -0.49 -9.61 5.50
CA ASN A 494 -1.77 -8.97 5.21
C ASN A 494 -1.79 -7.54 5.76
N ASN A 495 -1.71 -6.56 4.87
CA ASN A 495 -1.63 -5.15 5.20
C ASN A 495 -2.28 -4.28 4.10
N ASP A 496 -2.20 -2.97 4.25
CA ASP A 496 -2.83 -2.00 3.35
C ASP A 496 -2.05 -1.68 2.06
N ASN A 497 -1.00 -2.44 1.77
CA ASN A 497 -0.23 -2.28 0.56
C ASN A 497 -0.93 -2.92 -0.65
N ILE A 498 -0.62 -2.40 -1.85
CA ILE A 498 -1.29 -2.78 -3.09
C ILE A 498 -1.03 -4.24 -3.51
N MET A 499 0.14 -4.78 -3.18
CA MET A 499 0.49 -6.19 -3.44
C MET A 499 -0.05 -7.14 -2.36
N SER A 500 -0.73 -6.59 -1.35
CA SER A 500 -1.38 -7.31 -0.26
C SER A 500 -2.91 -7.15 -0.35
N LEU A 501 -3.55 -6.44 0.59
CA LEU A 501 -5.02 -6.33 0.67
C LEU A 501 -5.55 -4.89 0.48
N GLY A 502 -4.67 -3.90 0.33
CA GLY A 502 -5.03 -2.49 0.17
C GLY A 502 -4.63 -1.88 -1.16
N ASP A 503 -4.43 -0.58 -1.18
CA ASP A 503 -4.15 0.22 -2.38
C ASP A 503 -2.86 1.05 -2.28
N THR A 504 -2.09 0.90 -1.19
CA THR A 504 -0.89 1.70 -0.95
C THR A 504 0.30 1.14 -1.72
N VAL A 505 0.88 1.94 -2.62
CA VAL A 505 2.19 1.65 -3.21
C VAL A 505 3.28 2.09 -2.23
N ARG A 506 4.18 1.16 -1.87
CA ARG A 506 5.25 1.38 -0.91
C ARG A 506 6.62 1.36 -1.58
N PRO A 507 7.67 1.88 -0.91
CA PRO A 507 9.01 1.96 -1.49
C PRO A 507 9.55 0.64 -2.03
N GLN A 508 9.32 -0.48 -1.36
CA GLN A 508 9.80 -1.79 -1.81
C GLN A 508 9.18 -2.25 -3.14
N HIS A 509 8.00 -1.75 -3.50
CA HIS A 509 7.38 -2.08 -4.80
C HIS A 509 8.08 -1.39 -5.98
N TYR A 510 8.99 -0.45 -5.70
CA TYR A 510 9.80 0.21 -6.72
C TYR A 510 11.16 -0.49 -6.95
N SER A 511 11.43 -1.62 -6.29
CA SER A 511 12.67 -2.39 -6.46
C SER A 511 12.89 -2.81 -7.92
N THR A 512 11.82 -3.19 -8.64
CA THR A 512 11.89 -3.56 -10.05
C THR A 512 12.25 -2.37 -10.94
N PHE A 513 11.77 -1.17 -10.61
CA PHE A 513 12.12 0.07 -11.31
C PHE A 513 13.53 0.54 -10.99
N HIS A 514 13.98 0.37 -9.75
CA HIS A 514 15.34 0.68 -9.35
C HIS A 514 16.34 -0.19 -10.13
N SER A 515 16.13 -1.51 -10.13
CA SER A 515 16.95 -2.44 -10.93
C SER A 515 16.96 -2.11 -12.42
N ALA A 516 15.80 -1.73 -12.98
CA ALA A 516 15.72 -1.27 -14.36
C ALA A 516 16.52 0.02 -14.59
N LEU A 517 16.46 0.99 -13.67
CA LEU A 517 17.21 2.24 -13.74
C LEU A 517 18.72 1.99 -13.75
N GLU A 518 19.22 1.12 -12.87
CA GLU A 518 20.64 0.76 -12.84
C GLU A 518 21.05 0.07 -14.14
N THR A 519 20.20 -0.82 -14.64
CA THR A 519 20.43 -1.53 -15.91
C THR A 519 20.52 -0.58 -17.10
N VAL A 520 19.57 0.35 -17.25
CA VAL A 520 19.55 1.26 -18.42
C VAL A 520 20.60 2.35 -18.35
N THR A 521 20.99 2.79 -17.15
CA THR A 521 21.99 3.84 -16.97
C THR A 521 23.42 3.30 -16.86
N GLY A 522 23.60 2.07 -16.39
CA GLY A 522 24.88 1.49 -16.00
C GLY A 522 25.50 2.17 -14.78
N ARG A 523 24.66 2.66 -13.86
CA ARG A 523 25.06 3.44 -12.68
C ARG A 523 24.30 2.97 -11.44
N ASN A 524 24.90 3.23 -10.27
CA ASN A 524 24.28 2.91 -8.99
C ASN A 524 23.37 4.05 -8.52
N TRP A 525 22.20 3.67 -8.04
CA TRP A 525 21.19 4.56 -7.52
C TRP A 525 20.79 4.11 -6.11
N ARG A 526 20.08 4.98 -5.40
CA ARG A 526 19.50 4.67 -4.10
C ARG A 526 18.11 5.28 -3.97
N TYR A 527 17.33 4.78 -3.03
CA TYR A 527 16.03 5.36 -2.72
C TYR A 527 16.15 6.84 -2.33
N GLY A 528 15.32 7.69 -2.96
CA GLY A 528 15.33 9.12 -2.76
C GLY A 528 14.23 9.63 -1.82
N GLY A 529 13.05 9.00 -1.85
CA GLY A 529 11.90 9.42 -1.07
C GLY A 529 10.57 9.17 -1.77
N GLU A 530 9.49 9.54 -1.10
CA GLU A 530 8.12 9.50 -1.64
C GLU A 530 7.83 10.73 -2.52
N GLY A 531 6.91 10.55 -3.47
CA GLY A 531 6.46 11.56 -4.40
C GLY A 531 7.45 11.86 -5.53
N ASP A 532 7.33 13.08 -6.06
CA ASP A 532 8.26 13.63 -7.05
C ASP A 532 9.57 14.08 -6.37
N PRO A 533 10.70 14.02 -7.10
CA PRO A 533 11.95 14.57 -6.59
C PRO A 533 11.82 16.08 -6.38
N PRO A 534 12.59 16.65 -5.45
CA PRO A 534 12.57 18.09 -5.23
C PRO A 534 13.01 18.83 -6.51
N THR A 535 12.31 19.91 -6.85
CA THR A 535 12.60 20.73 -8.06
C THR A 535 13.94 21.46 -7.97
N HIS A 536 14.48 21.55 -6.76
CA HIS A 536 15.72 22.19 -6.41
C HIS A 536 16.47 21.34 -5.40
N ILE A 537 17.80 21.33 -5.46
CA ILE A 537 18.59 20.61 -4.45
C ILE A 537 18.57 21.48 -3.18
N PRO A 538 18.10 20.97 -2.03
CA PRO A 538 18.25 21.67 -0.76
C PRO A 538 19.72 22.03 -0.54
N GLY A 539 20.02 23.30 -0.29
CA GLY A 539 21.39 23.80 -0.25
C GLY A 539 21.85 24.58 -1.49
N THR A 540 21.01 24.72 -2.53
CA THR A 540 21.33 25.53 -3.73
C THR A 540 21.18 27.03 -3.41
N PRO A 541 22.18 27.88 -3.69
CA PRO A 541 22.03 29.32 -3.56
C PRO A 541 20.92 29.85 -4.48
N THR A 542 20.03 30.68 -3.96
CA THR A 542 19.05 31.40 -4.78
C THR A 542 19.68 32.68 -5.36
N PRO A 543 19.18 33.22 -6.48
CA PRO A 543 19.71 34.44 -7.10
C PRO A 543 19.74 35.67 -6.19
N ASP A 544 18.93 35.68 -5.12
CA ASP A 544 18.85 36.70 -4.09
C ASP A 544 19.75 36.42 -2.86
N GLY A 545 20.64 35.42 -2.93
CA GLY A 545 21.62 35.12 -1.89
C GLY A 545 21.08 34.31 -0.71
N GLY A 546 19.87 33.77 -0.83
CA GLY A 546 19.34 32.74 0.05
C GLY A 546 19.88 31.36 -0.31
N VAL A 547 19.46 30.35 0.44
CA VAL A 547 19.70 28.94 0.12
C VAL A 547 18.34 28.29 0.06
N ILE A 548 18.06 27.52 -1.00
CA ILE A 548 16.84 26.73 -1.10
C ILE A 548 16.86 25.75 0.07
N VAL A 549 15.92 25.95 0.99
CA VAL A 549 15.78 25.15 2.22
C VAL A 549 15.14 23.82 1.89
#